data_AF-A0A0H3ZSA3-F1
#
_entry.id   AF-A0A0H3ZSA3-F1
#
_cell.length_a   1.000
_cell.length_b   1.000
_cell.length_c   1.000
_cell.angle_alpha   90.00
_cell.angle_beta   90.00
_cell.angle_gamma   90.00
#
_symmetry.space_group_name_H-M   'P 1'
#
loop_
_entity.id
_entity.type
_entity.pdbx_description
1 polymer ?
#
loop_
_entity_poly.entity_id
_entity_poly.type
_entity_poly.pdbx_seq_one_letter_code
_entity_poly.pdbx_strand_id
1 'polypeptide(L)'
;MLTPLRVKRQKKFGTLEALQDALQEKGLDRTVAYLSRLERNQYWPSKEVVLALVEVFEGALSQDEILNPEKYMTEGEDDAA
;
A
#
# COMPACT_ATOMS: atom_id res chain seq x y z
N MET A 1 3.68 -3.78 -14.31
CA MET A 1 4.31 -4.08 -13.01
C MET A 1 3.50 -3.46 -11.88
N LEU A 2 3.29 -4.19 -10.80
CA LEU A 2 2.58 -3.75 -9.61
C LEU A 2 3.57 -3.50 -8.47
N THR A 3 3.31 -2.47 -7.66
CA THR A 3 4.09 -2.22 -6.44
C THR A 3 3.69 -3.18 -5.33
N PRO A 4 4.57 -3.47 -4.35
CA PRO A 4 4.25 -4.33 -3.22
C PRO A 4 3.01 -3.87 -2.45
N LEU A 5 2.88 -2.55 -2.24
CA LEU A 5 1.71 -1.98 -1.56
C LEU A 5 0.42 -2.34 -2.29
N ARG A 6 0.39 -2.19 -3.63
CA ARG A 6 -0.80 -2.51 -4.43
C ARG A 6 -1.16 -3.99 -4.37
N VAL A 7 -0.17 -4.86 -4.55
CA VAL A 7 -0.37 -6.32 -4.50
C VAL A 7 -0.92 -6.73 -3.13
N LYS A 8 -0.30 -6.26 -2.06
CA LYS A 8 -0.70 -6.63 -0.69
C LYS A 8 -2.05 -6.03 -0.33
N ARG A 9 -2.34 -4.80 -0.76
CA ARG A 9 -3.67 -4.21 -0.60
C ARG A 9 -4.73 -5.05 -1.30
N GLN A 10 -4.52 -5.43 -2.56
CA GLN A 10 -5.47 -6.28 -3.29
C GLN A 10 -5.73 -7.60 -2.54
N LYS A 11 -4.68 -8.22 -1.99
CA LYS A 11 -4.79 -9.48 -1.24
C LYS A 11 -5.46 -9.33 0.14
N LYS A 12 -5.16 -8.27 0.90
CA LYS A 12 -5.66 -8.10 2.28
C LYS A 12 -6.99 -7.32 2.36
N PHE A 13 -7.13 -6.26 1.57
CA PHE A 13 -8.23 -5.30 1.67
C PHE A 13 -9.15 -5.26 0.45
N GLY A 14 -8.68 -5.71 -0.72
CA GLY A 14 -9.45 -5.71 -1.97
C GLY A 14 -9.58 -4.34 -2.64
N THR A 15 -9.96 -3.29 -1.90
CA THR A 15 -10.18 -1.91 -2.40
C THR A 15 -9.25 -0.88 -1.75
N LEU A 16 -9.23 0.37 -2.25
CA LEU A 16 -8.46 1.47 -1.64
C LEU A 16 -9.22 2.10 -0.47
N GLU A 17 -10.55 2.08 -0.56
CA GLU A 17 -11.47 2.52 0.48
C GLU A 17 -11.26 1.69 1.75
N ALA A 18 -11.18 0.36 1.64
CA ALA A 18 -10.92 -0.50 2.79
C ALA A 18 -9.55 -0.25 3.45
N LEU A 19 -8.52 0.11 2.65
CA LEU A 19 -7.23 0.52 3.20
C LEU A 19 -7.30 1.90 3.87
N GLN A 20 -8.06 2.83 3.30
CA GLN A 20 -8.31 4.14 3.91
C GLN A 20 -8.99 3.98 5.27
N ASP A 21 -10.05 3.17 5.35
CA ASP A 21 -10.76 2.92 6.61
C ASP A 21 -9.82 2.35 7.68
N ALA A 22 -8.98 1.37 7.31
CA ALA A 22 -8.00 0.77 8.22
C ALA A 22 -6.93 1.78 8.70
N LEU A 23 -6.50 2.71 7.85
CA LEU A 23 -5.58 3.79 8.24
C LEU A 23 -6.27 4.83 9.14
N GLN A 24 -7.55 5.12 8.87
CA GLN A 24 -8.35 6.03 9.67
C GLN A 24 -8.58 5.49 11.09
N GLU A 25 -8.78 4.18 11.24
CA GLU A 25 -8.83 3.51 12.56
C GLU A 25 -7.51 3.65 13.35
N LYS A 26 -6.39 3.88 12.66
CA LYS A 26 -5.07 4.20 13.25
C LYS A 26 -4.83 5.69 13.44
N GLY A 27 -5.85 6.53 13.22
CA GLY A 27 -5.76 7.98 13.37
C GLY A 27 -5.14 8.71 12.17
N LEU A 28 -4.97 8.04 11.03
CA LEU A 28 -4.40 8.62 9.82
C LEU A 28 -5.46 8.80 8.74
N ASP A 29 -5.87 10.06 8.55
CA ASP A 29 -6.78 10.41 7.47
C ASP A 29 -6.00 10.60 6.14
N ARG A 30 -6.14 9.60 5.25
CA ARG A 30 -5.52 9.58 3.92
C ARG A 30 -6.57 9.21 2.88
N THR A 31 -6.77 10.09 1.91
CA THR A 31 -7.77 9.90 0.85
C THR A 31 -7.39 8.75 -0.10
N VAL A 32 -8.38 8.11 -0.72
CA VAL A 32 -8.18 7.16 -1.83
C VAL A 32 -7.24 7.72 -2.92
N ALA A 33 -7.36 9.01 -3.24
CA ALA A 33 -6.51 9.66 -4.23
C ALA A 33 -5.03 9.70 -3.80
N TYR A 34 -4.76 9.95 -2.51
CA TYR A 34 -3.42 9.88 -1.96
C TYR A 34 -2.86 8.45 -2.04
N LEU A 35 -3.64 7.46 -1.59
CA LEU A 35 -3.23 6.05 -1.60
C LEU A 35 -2.98 5.54 -3.03
N SER A 36 -3.84 5.91 -3.98
CA SER A 36 -3.65 5.59 -5.41
C SER A 36 -2.35 6.16 -5.99
N ARG A 37 -1.95 7.37 -5.58
CA ARG A 37 -0.68 7.98 -6.01
C ARG A 37 0.51 7.28 -5.35
N LEU A 38 0.38 6.94 -4.07
CA LEU A 38 1.39 6.20 -3.32
C LEU A 38 1.65 4.82 -3.95
N GLU A 39 0.60 4.07 -4.28
CA GLU A 39 0.71 2.77 -4.97
C GLU A 39 1.38 2.85 -6.35
N ARG A 40 1.33 4.01 -7.00
CA ARG A 40 1.98 4.27 -8.29
C ARG A 40 3.38 4.86 -8.16
N ASN A 41 3.92 4.90 -6.94
CA ASN A 41 5.21 5.52 -6.63
C ASN A 41 5.32 6.98 -7.11
N GLN A 42 4.20 7.72 -7.08
CA GLN A 42 4.13 9.12 -7.52
C GLN A 42 4.33 10.12 -6.37
N TYR A 43 4.47 9.62 -5.14
CA TYR A 43 4.60 10.44 -3.94
C TYR A 43 5.48 9.74 -2.92
N TRP A 44 6.34 10.50 -2.26
CA TRP A 44 7.15 10.01 -1.15
C TRP A 44 6.36 10.10 0.16
N PRO A 45 6.03 8.98 0.82
CA PRO A 45 5.23 9.01 2.05
C PRO A 45 6.02 9.59 3.22
N SER A 46 5.31 10.14 4.21
CA SER A 46 5.92 10.52 5.49
C SER A 46 6.26 9.26 6.30
N LYS A 47 7.19 9.39 7.25
CA LYS A 47 7.54 8.31 8.18
C LYS A 47 6.31 7.75 8.91
N GLU A 48 5.40 8.62 9.34
CA GLU A 48 4.16 8.24 10.01
C GLU A 48 3.29 7.35 9.13
N VAL A 49 3.11 7.70 7.85
CA VAL A 49 2.35 6.89 6.89
C VAL A 49 3.01 5.54 6.67
N VAL A 50 4.34 5.50 6.55
CA VAL A 50 5.09 4.24 6.38
C VAL A 50 4.87 3.32 7.58
N LEU A 51 5.01 3.83 8.80
CA LEU A 51 4.83 3.03 10.02
C LEU A 51 3.41 2.49 10.14
N ALA A 52 2.41 3.33 9.86
CA ALA A 52 1.02 2.90 9.92
C ALA A 52 0.68 1.86 8.85
N LEU A 53 1.23 1.98 7.64
CA LEU A 53 1.07 0.95 6.62
C LEU A 53 1.69 -0.37 7.09
N VAL A 54 2.91 -0.37 7.62
CA VAL A 54 3.52 -1.59 8.17
C VAL A 54 2.66 -2.23 9.26
N GLU A 55 2.08 -1.40 10.14
CA GLU A 55 1.19 -1.86 11.21
C GLU A 55 -0.13 -2.43 10.67
N VAL A 56 -0.81 -1.70 9.77
CA VAL A 56 -2.07 -2.13 9.13
C VAL A 56 -1.89 -3.42 8.34
N PHE A 57 -0.72 -3.62 7.74
CA PHE A 57 -0.37 -4.86 7.05
C PHE A 57 0.24 -5.93 7.97
N GLU A 58 0.33 -5.70 9.28
CA GLU A 58 0.85 -6.66 10.28
C GLU A 58 2.23 -7.22 9.89
N GLY A 59 3.10 -6.37 9.34
CA GLY A 59 4.43 -6.76 8.88
C GLY A 59 4.47 -7.53 7.55
N ALA A 60 3.33 -7.88 6.95
CA ALA A 60 3.29 -8.46 5.61
C ALA A 60 3.81 -7.48 4.55
N LEU A 61 3.75 -6.18 4.81
CA LEU A 61 4.40 -5.11 4.04
C LEU A 61 5.48 -4.46 4.91
N SER A 62 6.71 -4.42 4.41
CA SER A 62 7.86 -3.83 5.10
C SER A 62 8.10 -2.36 4.71
N GLN A 63 8.87 -1.64 5.52
CA GLN A 63 9.27 -0.26 5.21
C GLN A 63 10.06 -0.17 3.91
N ASP A 64 10.96 -1.11 3.65
CA ASP A 64 11.81 -1.09 2.45
C ASP A 64 10.97 -1.30 1.18
N GLU A 65 9.96 -2.16 1.23
CA GLU A 65 9.02 -2.37 0.11
C GLU A 65 8.13 -1.15 -0.17
N ILE A 66 7.88 -0.31 0.84
CA ILE A 66 7.14 0.95 0.68
C ILE A 66 8.04 2.04 0.10
N LEU A 67 9.28 2.14 0.60
CA LEU A 67 10.21 3.22 0.26
C LEU A 67 11.01 2.96 -1.03
N ASN A 68 11.22 1.69 -1.38
CA ASN A 68 11.98 1.26 -2.56
C ASN A 68 11.18 0.23 -3.39
N PRO A 69 9.94 0.54 -3.82
CA PRO A 69 9.04 -0.43 -4.44
C PRO A 69 9.60 -1.02 -5.74
N GLU A 70 10.45 -0.30 -6.47
CA GLU A 70 11.09 -0.74 -7.72
C GLU A 70 11.93 -2.01 -7.56
N LYS A 71 12.48 -2.28 -6.38
CA LYS A 71 13.24 -3.51 -6.09
C LYS A 71 12.35 -4.75 -5.94
N TYR A 72 11.06 -4.53 -5.75
CA TYR A 72 10.07 -5.55 -5.38
C TYR A 72 8.86 -5.55 -6.30
N MET A 73 8.94 -4.85 -7.43
CA MET A 73 7.87 -4.83 -8.42
C MET A 73 7.64 -6.23 -8.97
N THR A 74 6.37 -6.65 -9.02
CA THR A 74 5.97 -7.92 -9.62
C THR A 74 5.28 -7.67 -10.95
N GLU A 75 5.34 -8.64 -11.85
CA GLU A 75 4.39 -8.69 -12.95
C GLU A 75 2.98 -8.85 -12.34
N GLY A 76 2.00 -8.13 -12.88
CA GLY A 76 0.62 -8.34 -12.43
C GLY A 76 0.21 -9.70 -12.92
N GLU A 77 -0.23 -10.58 -12.02
CA GLU A 77 -0.86 -11.83 -12.46
C GLU A 77 -2.09 -11.43 -13.29
N ASP A 78 -2.06 -11.77 -14.58
CA ASP A 78 -3.29 -11.95 -15.35
C ASP A 78 -4.03 -13.07 -14.62
N ASP A 79 -5.08 -12.72 -13.87
CA ASP A 79 -6.03 -13.70 -13.33
C ASP A 79 -6.70 -14.40 -14.53
N ALA A 80 -6.01 -15.39 -15.09
CA ALA A 80 -6.58 -16.43 -15.93
C ALA A 80 -7.14 -17.50 -14.99
N ALA A 81 -8.37 -17.27 -14.53
CA ALA A 81 -9.21 -18.30 -13.91
C ALA A 81 -10.63 -18.20 -14.47
#